data_AF-L1JBV2-F1
#
_entry.id   AF-L1JBV2-F1
#
_cell.length_a   1.000
_cell.length_b   1.000
_cell.length_c   1.000
_cell.angle_alpha   90.00
_cell.angle_beta   90.00
_cell.angle_gamma   90.00
#
_symmetry.space_group_name_H-M   'P 1'
#
loop_
_entity.id
_entity.type
_entity.pdbx_description
1 polymer ?
#
loop_
_entity_poly.entity_id
_entity_poly.type
_entity_poly.pdbx_seq_one_letter_code
_entity_poly.pdbx_strand_id
1 'polypeptide(L)'
;MEEKSMEEIRKTQEASASINRRYAALRGFDYLSVVAFNKVFLLNALVLDGRYDVAFYLDADALVFNFSFSPLQALNSSQLFAVCRGSSDEEDTWDVNDGVMIWNLKHARAREFSQAWLDKSVIAMLAGRNSDQYELQRLLESSDREERARLYRVYVSQDLAFMNYDGPNVKHFLRSNYTDWTGSEVSARLTMMKQVIDDGGLRDNLEDFNGLMRLFHVLR
;
A
#
# COMPACT_ATOMS: atom_id res chain seq x y z
N MET A 1 16.32 -5.74 -16.20
CA MET A 1 15.08 -6.47 -15.89
C MET A 1 14.57 -7.01 -17.20
N GLU A 2 14.43 -8.33 -17.33
CA GLU A 2 14.02 -8.96 -18.59
C GLU A 2 12.57 -8.60 -18.92
N GLU A 3 12.25 -8.45 -20.21
CA GLU A 3 10.92 -8.12 -20.73
C GLU A 3 9.80 -8.99 -20.13
N LYS A 4 10.10 -10.28 -19.92
CA LYS A 4 9.20 -11.25 -19.29
C LYS A 4 8.78 -10.86 -17.86
N SER A 5 9.72 -10.33 -17.06
CA SER A 5 9.45 -9.92 -15.68
C SER A 5 8.53 -8.69 -15.63
N MET A 6 8.69 -7.75 -16.56
CA MET A 6 7.82 -6.58 -16.67
C MET A 6 6.38 -6.96 -17.05
N GLU A 7 6.21 -7.91 -17.97
CA GLU A 7 4.88 -8.40 -18.35
C GLU A 7 4.15 -9.11 -17.19
N GLU A 8 4.88 -9.86 -16.37
CA GLU A 8 4.31 -10.54 -15.20
C GLU A 8 3.94 -9.54 -14.09
N ILE A 9 4.76 -8.51 -13.87
CA ILE A 9 4.43 -7.39 -12.97
C ILE A 9 3.15 -6.70 -13.45
N ARG A 10 3.05 -6.41 -14.76
CA ARG A 10 1.86 -5.79 -15.36
C ARG A 10 0.61 -6.62 -15.13
N LYS A 11 0.67 -7.94 -15.36
CA LYS A 11 -0.47 -8.84 -15.12
C LYS A 11 -0.92 -8.86 -13.66
N THR A 12 0.02 -8.84 -12.73
CA THR A 12 -0.28 -8.79 -11.29
C THR A 12 -0.99 -7.48 -10.94
N GLN A 13 -0.46 -6.35 -11.42
CA GLN A 13 -1.06 -5.04 -11.25
C GLN A 13 -2.45 -4.95 -11.88
N GLU A 14 -2.67 -5.51 -13.08
CA GLU A 14 -3.97 -5.50 -13.73
C GLU A 14 -5.03 -6.28 -12.95
N ALA A 15 -4.65 -7.44 -12.41
CA ALA A 15 -5.54 -8.26 -11.61
C ALA A 15 -6.02 -7.51 -10.35
N SER A 16 -5.10 -6.94 -9.57
CA SER A 16 -5.44 -6.18 -8.36
C SER A 16 -6.11 -4.84 -8.68
N ALA A 17 -5.67 -4.13 -9.73
CA ALA A 17 -6.17 -2.80 -10.06
C ALA A 17 -7.66 -2.81 -10.43
N SER A 18 -8.15 -3.86 -11.08
CA SER A 18 -9.58 -3.99 -11.41
C SER A 18 -10.45 -3.99 -10.15
N ILE A 19 -10.04 -4.77 -9.14
CA ILE A 19 -10.73 -4.89 -7.85
C ILE A 19 -10.59 -3.61 -7.03
N ASN A 20 -9.38 -3.08 -6.91
CA ASN A 20 -9.11 -1.88 -6.11
C ASN A 20 -9.79 -0.63 -6.68
N ARG A 21 -9.86 -0.50 -8.01
CA ARG A 21 -10.61 0.57 -8.68
C ARG A 21 -12.10 0.47 -8.38
N ARG A 22 -12.66 -0.75 -8.42
CA ARG A 22 -14.07 -0.97 -8.10
C ARG A 22 -14.37 -0.63 -6.63
N TYR A 23 -13.51 -1.07 -5.72
CA TYR A 23 -13.61 -0.68 -4.32
C TYR A 23 -13.61 0.84 -4.16
N ALA A 24 -12.64 1.53 -4.77
CA ALA A 24 -12.57 2.99 -4.73
C ALA A 24 -13.87 3.64 -5.24
N ALA A 25 -14.38 3.20 -6.40
CA ALA A 25 -15.63 3.71 -6.97
C ALA A 25 -16.83 3.52 -6.02
N LEU A 26 -16.99 2.34 -5.41
CA LEU A 26 -18.08 2.06 -4.47
C LEU A 26 -17.98 2.86 -3.17
N ARG A 27 -16.78 3.27 -2.78
CA ARG A 27 -16.54 4.09 -1.59
C ARG A 27 -16.49 5.59 -1.87
N GLY A 28 -16.57 6.00 -3.13
CA GLY A 28 -16.41 7.39 -3.53
C GLY A 28 -14.98 7.92 -3.37
N PHE A 29 -13.98 7.05 -3.49
CA PHE A 29 -12.56 7.43 -3.47
C PHE A 29 -12.02 7.62 -4.89
N ASP A 30 -11.07 8.56 -5.03
CA ASP A 30 -10.24 8.64 -6.22
C ASP A 30 -9.30 7.41 -6.30
N TYR A 31 -9.07 6.91 -7.52
CA TYR A 31 -8.15 5.80 -7.75
C TYR A 31 -7.01 6.23 -8.68
N LEU A 32 -5.78 6.05 -8.21
CA LEU A 32 -4.56 6.27 -8.97
C LEU A 32 -3.74 4.97 -9.01
N SER A 33 -3.26 4.60 -10.19
CA SER A 33 -2.34 3.48 -10.36
C SER A 33 -1.12 3.96 -11.14
N VAL A 34 0.06 3.71 -10.58
CA VAL A 34 1.35 4.05 -11.18
C VAL A 34 2.16 2.78 -11.35
N VAL A 35 2.85 2.64 -12.48
CA VAL A 35 3.74 1.51 -12.76
C VAL A 35 5.18 1.97 -12.51
N ALA A 36 5.97 1.14 -11.85
CA ALA A 36 7.43 1.31 -11.71
C ALA A 36 7.90 2.59 -10.99
N PHE A 37 7.04 3.22 -10.17
CA PHE A 37 7.43 4.34 -9.32
C PHE A 37 7.65 3.89 -7.88
N ASN A 38 8.68 4.41 -7.23
CA ASN A 38 8.86 4.24 -5.79
C ASN A 38 7.75 5.03 -5.06
N LYS A 39 7.03 4.37 -4.15
CA LYS A 39 5.80 4.91 -3.52
C LYS A 39 6.04 6.22 -2.77
N VAL A 40 7.25 6.43 -2.25
CA VAL A 40 7.61 7.62 -1.48
C VAL A 40 7.45 8.92 -2.28
N PHE A 41 7.76 8.90 -3.58
CA PHE A 41 7.64 10.09 -4.40
C PHE A 41 6.18 10.43 -4.66
N LEU A 42 5.33 9.41 -4.89
CA LEU A 42 3.90 9.62 -5.07
C LEU A 42 3.30 10.20 -3.80
N LEU A 43 3.62 9.62 -2.64
CA LEU A 43 3.13 10.10 -1.35
C LEU A 43 3.59 11.53 -1.05
N ASN A 44 4.87 11.85 -1.28
CA ASN A 44 5.37 13.22 -1.12
C ASN A 44 4.67 14.19 -2.08
N ALA A 45 4.45 13.81 -3.34
CA ALA A 45 3.70 14.63 -4.28
C ALA A 45 2.26 14.89 -3.83
N LEU A 46 1.56 13.88 -3.29
CA LEU A 46 0.21 14.04 -2.74
C LEU A 46 0.18 14.97 -1.52
N VAL A 47 1.20 14.88 -0.64
CA VAL A 47 1.35 15.78 0.51
C VAL A 47 1.58 17.23 0.04
N LEU A 48 2.43 17.45 -0.96
CA LEU A 48 2.72 18.79 -1.49
C LEU A 48 1.55 19.40 -2.27
N ASP A 49 0.82 18.58 -3.01
CA ASP A 49 -0.39 18.98 -3.73
C ASP A 49 -1.50 19.43 -2.77
N GLY A 50 -1.62 18.76 -1.63
CA GLY A 50 -2.49 19.21 -0.53
C GLY A 50 -3.98 19.17 -0.83
N ARG A 51 -4.44 18.56 -1.94
CA ARG A 51 -5.87 18.40 -2.23
C ARG A 51 -6.51 17.22 -1.50
N TYR A 52 -5.72 16.25 -1.06
CA TYR A 52 -6.19 15.03 -0.42
C TYR A 52 -5.98 15.06 1.09
N ASP A 53 -6.92 14.49 1.83
CA ASP A 53 -6.80 14.36 3.29
C ASP A 53 -6.10 13.07 3.70
N VAL A 54 -6.44 11.98 3.00
CA VAL A 54 -5.93 10.64 3.28
C VAL A 54 -5.50 9.97 1.98
N ALA A 55 -4.41 9.22 2.03
CA ALA A 55 -4.03 8.27 0.98
C ALA A 55 -4.10 6.85 1.53
N PHE A 56 -4.80 5.96 0.81
CA PHE A 56 -4.76 4.51 1.06
C PHE A 56 -3.91 3.86 -0.03
N TYR A 57 -2.67 3.50 0.33
CA TYR A 57 -1.68 2.94 -0.56
C TYR A 57 -1.70 1.40 -0.53
N LEU A 58 -1.61 0.80 -1.71
CA LEU A 58 -1.59 -0.65 -1.94
C LEU A 58 -0.50 -0.97 -2.97
N ASP A 59 0.39 -1.91 -2.65
CA ASP A 59 1.30 -2.49 -3.64
C ASP A 59 0.52 -3.26 -4.71
N ALA A 60 1.17 -3.51 -5.85
CA ALA A 60 0.52 -4.15 -7.01
C ALA A 60 0.02 -5.57 -6.72
N ASP A 61 0.58 -6.23 -5.72
CA ASP A 61 0.20 -7.54 -5.20
C ASP A 61 -0.66 -7.45 -3.92
N ALA A 62 -1.35 -6.32 -3.70
CA ALA A 62 -2.37 -6.18 -2.67
C ALA A 62 -3.74 -5.86 -3.27
N LEU A 63 -4.81 -6.41 -2.69
CA LEU A 63 -6.19 -6.08 -3.05
C LEU A 63 -7.11 -5.93 -1.85
N VAL A 64 -8.10 -5.06 -1.98
CA VAL A 64 -9.17 -4.93 -0.99
C VAL A 64 -10.15 -6.08 -1.17
N PHE A 65 -10.35 -6.87 -0.13
CA PHE A 65 -11.23 -8.05 -0.12
C PHE A 65 -12.58 -7.73 0.50
N ASN A 66 -12.60 -6.98 1.60
CA ASN A 66 -13.83 -6.52 2.24
C ASN A 66 -14.23 -5.13 1.74
N PHE A 67 -15.22 -5.04 0.86
CA PHE A 67 -15.65 -3.76 0.31
C PHE A 67 -16.40 -2.86 1.33
N SER A 68 -16.79 -3.42 2.47
CA SER A 68 -17.32 -2.63 3.59
C SER A 68 -16.22 -1.96 4.42
N PHE A 69 -14.96 -2.35 4.24
CA PHE A 69 -13.81 -1.74 4.93
C PHE A 69 -13.70 -0.24 4.64
N SER A 70 -13.46 0.54 5.70
CA SER A 70 -13.17 1.96 5.62
C SER A 70 -11.74 2.23 6.11
N PRO A 71 -10.82 2.76 5.29
CA PRO A 71 -9.46 3.07 5.71
C PRO A 71 -9.45 4.13 6.82
N LEU A 72 -10.46 5.00 6.85
CA LEU A 72 -10.62 6.02 7.89
C LEU A 72 -10.85 5.44 9.29
N GLN A 73 -11.31 4.19 9.41
CA GLN A 73 -11.45 3.52 10.70
C GLN A 73 -10.12 2.95 11.20
N ALA A 74 -9.14 2.76 10.30
CA ALA A 74 -7.84 2.23 10.66
C ALA A 74 -6.90 3.30 11.25
N LEU A 75 -7.10 4.57 10.89
CA LEU A 75 -6.21 5.67 11.24
C LEU A 75 -6.87 6.66 12.20
N ASN A 76 -6.21 6.99 13.32
CA ASN A 76 -6.63 8.12 14.14
C ASN A 76 -6.18 9.44 13.46
N SER A 77 -7.02 10.47 13.51
CA SER A 77 -6.70 11.83 13.05
C SER A 77 -5.40 12.42 13.64
N SER A 78 -4.97 11.97 14.82
CA SER A 78 -3.72 12.41 15.45
C SER A 78 -2.48 11.67 14.93
N GLN A 79 -2.66 10.61 14.16
CA GLN A 79 -1.58 9.78 13.62
C GLN A 79 -1.28 10.20 12.18
N LEU A 80 -0.01 10.13 11.82
CA LEU A 80 0.50 10.39 10.48
C LEU A 80 0.18 9.24 9.53
N PHE A 81 0.36 7.99 9.95
CA PHE A 81 -0.02 6.85 9.13
C PHE A 81 -0.40 5.63 9.97
N ALA A 82 -1.03 4.65 9.34
CA ALA A 82 -1.29 3.33 9.87
C ALA A 82 -0.68 2.28 8.93
N VAL A 83 -0.04 1.28 9.52
CA VAL A 83 0.68 0.22 8.80
C VAL A 83 0.66 -1.09 9.61
N CYS A 84 0.95 -2.21 8.96
CA CYS A 84 1.16 -3.48 9.66
C CYS A 84 2.64 -3.72 9.94
N ARG A 85 2.94 -4.40 11.05
CA ARG A 85 4.31 -4.79 11.40
C ARG A 85 4.89 -5.77 10.37
N GLY A 86 6.19 -5.69 10.11
CA GLY A 86 6.93 -6.53 9.16
C GLY A 86 7.38 -7.89 9.70
N SER A 87 7.82 -7.98 10.96
CA SER A 87 8.31 -9.21 11.60
C SER A 87 7.39 -9.76 12.70
N SER A 88 7.82 -10.84 13.36
CA SER A 88 7.13 -11.46 14.49
C SER A 88 7.51 -10.88 15.86
N ASP A 89 8.54 -10.04 15.97
CA ASP A 89 8.94 -9.42 17.24
C ASP A 89 8.01 -8.24 17.59
N GLU A 90 7.26 -8.35 18.69
CA GLU A 90 6.23 -7.35 19.06
C GLU A 90 6.83 -6.06 19.62
N GLU A 91 8.11 -6.09 20.00
CA GLU A 91 8.81 -4.92 20.50
C GLU A 91 9.34 -4.03 19.37
N ASP A 92 9.57 -4.59 18.18
CA ASP A 92 10.07 -3.91 16.99
C ASP A 92 8.97 -3.15 16.23
N THR A 93 8.41 -2.15 16.91
CA THR A 93 7.40 -1.22 16.34
C THR A 93 7.87 -0.43 15.12
N TRP A 94 9.18 -0.37 14.86
CA TRP A 94 9.77 0.30 13.70
C TRP A 94 9.84 -0.60 12.47
N ASP A 95 9.80 -1.92 12.65
CA ASP A 95 9.80 -2.90 11.57
C ASP A 95 8.39 -3.06 11.00
N VAL A 96 8.12 -2.36 9.92
CA VAL A 96 6.80 -2.28 9.29
C VAL A 96 6.83 -2.78 7.84
N ASN A 97 5.71 -3.34 7.39
CA ASN A 97 5.48 -3.67 5.99
C ASN A 97 4.73 -2.52 5.31
N ASP A 98 5.38 -1.85 4.36
CA ASP A 98 4.84 -0.64 3.71
C ASP A 98 4.04 -0.91 2.42
N GLY A 99 3.73 -2.18 2.14
CA GLY A 99 2.95 -2.56 0.96
C GLY A 99 1.46 -2.30 1.10
N VAL A 100 0.97 -2.11 2.34
CA VAL A 100 -0.36 -1.57 2.60
C VAL A 100 -0.27 -0.52 3.70
N MET A 101 -0.62 0.72 3.37
CA MET A 101 -0.51 1.86 4.30
C MET A 101 -1.69 2.82 4.15
N ILE A 102 -2.06 3.47 5.24
CA ILE A 102 -3.01 4.58 5.24
C ILE A 102 -2.32 5.80 5.79
N TRP A 103 -2.29 6.89 5.04
CA TRP A 103 -1.58 8.13 5.37
C TRP A 103 -2.57 9.26 5.62
N ASN A 104 -2.40 9.99 6.72
CA ASN A 104 -3.02 11.27 6.98
C ASN A 104 -2.14 12.37 6.37
N LEU A 105 -2.53 12.83 5.18
CA LEU A 105 -1.79 13.82 4.41
C LEU A 105 -1.91 15.24 5.02
N LYS A 106 -2.87 15.45 5.92
CA LYS A 106 -3.06 16.72 6.67
C LYS A 106 -2.35 16.75 8.01
N HIS A 107 -1.70 15.66 8.41
CA HIS A 107 -0.96 15.64 9.65
C HIS A 107 0.15 16.70 9.64
N ALA A 108 0.38 17.39 10.76
CA ALA A 108 1.35 18.49 10.84
C ALA A 108 2.78 18.10 10.42
N ARG A 109 3.13 16.82 10.61
CA ARG A 109 4.42 16.25 10.22
C ARG A 109 4.44 15.59 8.84
N ALA A 110 3.33 15.56 8.09
CA ALA A 110 3.26 14.84 6.81
C ALA A 110 4.29 15.36 5.80
N ARG A 111 4.45 16.68 5.71
CA ARG A 111 5.43 17.30 4.81
C ARG A 111 6.86 16.98 5.20
N GLU A 112 7.21 17.21 6.47
CA GLU A 112 8.56 16.94 6.99
C GLU A 112 8.92 15.46 6.81
N PHE A 113 8.03 14.56 7.23
CA PHE A 113 8.28 13.12 7.23
C PHE A 113 8.36 12.55 5.80
N SER A 114 7.42 12.91 4.92
CA SER A 114 7.47 12.44 3.52
C SER A 114 8.70 12.95 2.77
N GLN A 115 9.16 14.18 3.06
CA GLN A 115 10.39 14.72 2.50
C GLN A 115 11.61 13.96 3.02
N ALA A 116 11.70 13.71 4.34
CA ALA A 116 12.81 12.97 4.92
C ALA A 116 12.90 11.54 4.38
N TRP A 117 11.76 10.88 4.15
CA TRP A 117 11.70 9.57 3.51
C TRP A 117 12.15 9.65 2.05
N LEU A 118 11.64 10.62 1.29
CA LEU A 118 12.03 10.84 -0.10
C LEU A 118 13.54 11.05 -0.24
N ASP A 119 14.13 11.93 0.56
CA ASP A 119 15.55 12.26 0.50
C ASP A 119 16.42 11.02 0.76
N LYS A 120 16.08 10.23 1.79
CA LYS A 120 16.78 8.98 2.10
C LYS A 120 16.63 7.95 0.98
N SER A 121 15.43 7.78 0.43
CA SER A 121 15.18 6.86 -0.68
C SER A 121 15.94 7.28 -1.95
N VAL A 122 16.01 8.57 -2.27
CA VAL A 122 16.80 9.09 -3.40
C VAL A 122 18.28 8.79 -3.20
N ILE A 123 18.83 9.08 -2.01
CA ILE A 123 20.23 8.78 -1.68
C ILE A 123 20.51 7.28 -1.80
N ALA A 124 19.61 6.43 -1.28
CA ALA A 124 19.73 4.98 -1.37
C ALA A 124 19.73 4.50 -2.83
N MET A 125 18.82 5.00 -3.65
CA MET A 125 18.74 4.68 -5.09
C MET A 125 20.01 5.07 -5.84
N LEU A 126 20.54 6.28 -5.58
CA LEU A 126 21.81 6.73 -6.17
C LEU A 126 23.00 5.86 -5.74
N ALA A 127 22.93 5.25 -4.56
CA ALA A 127 23.90 4.28 -4.07
C ALA A 127 23.62 2.83 -4.54
N GLY A 128 22.63 2.62 -5.42
CA GLY A 128 22.27 1.29 -5.93
C GLY A 128 21.45 0.42 -4.95
N ARG A 129 20.91 1.01 -3.88
CA ARG A 129 19.98 0.34 -2.95
C ARG A 129 18.54 0.65 -3.33
N ASN A 130 17.73 -0.39 -3.51
CA ASN A 130 16.34 -0.27 -3.98
C ASN A 130 15.34 -0.79 -2.93
N SER A 131 15.29 -0.16 -1.76
CA SER A 131 14.27 -0.45 -0.75
C SER A 131 13.86 0.83 -0.03
N ASP A 132 12.72 1.37 -0.43
CA ASP A 132 12.00 2.43 0.28
C ASP A 132 11.54 1.99 1.66
N GLN A 133 11.07 0.75 1.81
CA GLN A 133 10.68 0.19 3.11
C GLN A 133 11.86 0.25 4.10
N TYR A 134 13.07 -0.15 3.67
CA TYR A 134 14.23 -0.09 4.55
C TYR A 134 14.52 1.35 5.03
N GLU A 135 14.44 2.34 4.14
CA GLU A 135 14.66 3.73 4.53
C GLU A 135 13.53 4.30 5.40
N LEU A 136 12.29 3.82 5.23
CA LEU A 136 11.19 4.10 6.15
C LEU A 136 11.50 3.52 7.54
N GLN A 137 11.85 2.23 7.61
CA GLN A 137 12.15 1.54 8.87
C GLN A 137 13.27 2.25 9.63
N ARG A 138 14.33 2.72 8.94
CA ARG A 138 15.40 3.52 9.56
C ARG A 138 14.94 4.88 10.09
N LEU A 139 14.00 5.55 9.42
CA LEU A 139 13.39 6.77 9.94
C LEU A 139 12.64 6.50 11.22
N LEU A 140 11.84 5.42 11.24
CA LEU A 140 11.07 5.04 12.41
C LEU A 140 11.98 4.63 13.56
N GLU A 141 12.96 3.77 13.30
CA GLU A 141 13.93 3.29 14.29
C GLU A 141 14.66 4.45 14.99
N SER A 142 14.92 5.55 14.28
CA SER A 142 15.58 6.73 14.84
C SER A 142 14.72 7.56 15.80
N SER A 143 13.40 7.37 15.80
CA SER A 143 12.46 8.01 16.74
C SER A 143 12.31 7.14 17.98
N ASP A 144 12.09 7.73 19.16
CA ASP A 144 11.84 6.92 20.36
C ASP A 144 10.46 6.24 20.32
N ARG A 145 10.24 5.23 21.18
CA ARG A 145 9.00 4.43 21.18
C ARG A 145 7.74 5.27 21.44
N GLU A 146 7.82 6.31 22.27
CA GLU A 146 6.67 7.17 22.54
C GLU A 146 6.33 8.06 21.35
N GLU A 147 7.36 8.62 20.70
CA GLU A 147 7.21 9.39 19.47
C GLU A 147 6.59 8.52 18.37
N ARG A 148 7.07 7.29 18.20
CA ARG A 148 6.50 6.33 17.25
C ARG A 148 5.02 6.07 17.50
N ALA A 149 4.64 5.81 18.75
CA ALA A 149 3.24 5.54 19.12
C ALA A 149 2.31 6.75 18.88
N ARG A 150 2.83 7.98 18.98
CA ARG A 150 2.09 9.21 18.63
C ARG A 150 2.02 9.41 17.13
N LEU A 151 3.12 9.11 16.43
CA LEU A 151 3.27 9.39 15.02
C LEU A 151 2.51 8.40 14.15
N TYR A 152 2.44 7.12 14.49
CA TYR A 152 1.76 6.14 13.65
C TYR A 152 1.14 4.99 14.43
N ARG A 153 0.20 4.31 13.77
CA ARG A 153 -0.40 3.06 14.26
C ARG A 153 0.29 1.88 13.63
N VAL A 154 0.76 0.96 14.47
CA VAL A 154 1.20 -0.37 14.03
C VAL A 154 0.17 -1.38 14.46
N TYR A 155 -0.32 -2.14 13.50
CA TYR A 155 -1.13 -3.33 13.78
C TYR A 155 -0.21 -4.51 14.13
N VAL A 156 -0.42 -5.08 15.32
CA VAL A 156 0.37 -6.17 15.91
C VAL A 156 -0.53 -7.32 16.36
N SER A 157 0.07 -8.46 16.69
CA SER A 157 -0.61 -9.62 17.30
C SER A 157 -1.85 -10.06 16.50
N GLN A 158 -3.01 -10.18 17.15
CA GLN A 158 -4.28 -10.61 16.53
C GLN A 158 -4.77 -9.64 15.45
N ASP A 159 -4.36 -8.37 15.52
CA ASP A 159 -4.72 -7.35 14.54
C ASP A 159 -3.69 -7.20 13.42
N LEU A 160 -2.57 -7.96 13.45
CA LEU A 160 -1.47 -7.84 12.46
C LEU A 160 -1.98 -7.90 11.01
N ALA A 161 -2.98 -8.74 10.77
CA ALA A 161 -3.57 -8.93 9.46
C ALA A 161 -4.77 -8.00 9.22
N PHE A 162 -5.07 -7.01 10.07
CA PHE A 162 -6.28 -6.19 9.96
C PHE A 162 -6.44 -5.56 8.56
N MET A 163 -5.35 -5.09 7.97
CA MET A 163 -5.33 -4.48 6.63
C MET A 163 -4.14 -4.92 5.78
N ASN A 164 -3.53 -6.06 6.07
CA ASN A 164 -2.36 -6.57 5.33
C ASN A 164 -2.32 -8.11 5.47
N TYR A 165 -1.38 -8.77 4.79
CA TYR A 165 -1.20 -10.23 4.81
C TYR A 165 -2.46 -10.98 4.37
N ASP A 166 -2.82 -12.07 5.06
CA ASP A 166 -4.05 -12.83 4.81
C ASP A 166 -5.26 -12.24 5.55
N GLY A 167 -5.29 -10.92 5.69
CA GLY A 167 -6.28 -10.17 6.44
C GLY A 167 -7.73 -10.33 6.01
N PRO A 168 -8.70 -10.01 6.88
CA PRO A 168 -10.11 -10.01 6.51
C PRO A 168 -10.46 -8.84 5.59
N ASN A 169 -9.71 -7.73 5.61
CA ASN A 169 -10.05 -6.53 4.84
C ASN A 169 -9.25 -6.36 3.56
N VAL A 170 -7.95 -6.64 3.62
CA VAL A 170 -7.01 -6.52 2.50
C VAL A 170 -6.18 -7.78 2.46
N LYS A 171 -6.00 -8.33 1.26
CA LYS A 171 -5.12 -9.46 0.99
C LYS A 171 -3.86 -8.94 0.32
N HIS A 172 -2.71 -9.17 0.94
CA HIS A 172 -1.39 -8.84 0.40
C HIS A 172 -0.64 -10.14 0.11
N PHE A 173 -0.42 -10.40 -1.18
CA PHE A 173 0.19 -11.63 -1.68
C PHE A 173 1.71 -11.48 -1.65
N LEU A 174 2.30 -11.58 -0.46
CA LEU A 174 3.74 -11.46 -0.27
C LEU A 174 4.52 -12.57 -0.98
N ARG A 175 5.77 -12.25 -1.33
CA ARG A 175 6.74 -13.20 -1.88
C ARG A 175 7.40 -14.01 -0.77
N SER A 176 7.74 -15.26 -1.06
CA SER A 176 8.55 -16.09 -0.16
C SER A 176 9.97 -15.51 0.01
N ASN A 177 10.49 -14.87 -1.04
CA ASN A 177 11.77 -14.19 -1.06
C ASN A 177 11.69 -12.84 -1.79
N TYR A 178 12.08 -11.75 -1.13
CA TYR A 178 12.02 -10.39 -1.68
C TYR A 178 13.00 -10.15 -2.85
N THR A 179 14.06 -10.97 -2.98
CA THR A 179 14.99 -10.90 -4.11
C THR A 179 14.54 -11.72 -5.31
N ASP A 180 13.55 -12.60 -5.14
CA ASP A 180 13.07 -13.48 -6.20
C ASP A 180 11.98 -12.78 -7.02
N TRP A 181 12.39 -12.30 -8.19
CA TRP A 181 11.51 -11.78 -9.24
C TRP A 181 11.42 -12.75 -10.43
N THR A 182 11.77 -14.01 -10.23
CA THR A 182 11.57 -15.04 -11.25
C THR A 182 10.08 -15.20 -11.52
N GLY A 183 9.74 -15.53 -12.77
CA GLY A 183 8.35 -15.61 -13.19
C GLY A 183 7.51 -16.66 -12.46
N SER A 184 8.12 -17.62 -11.77
CA SER A 184 7.41 -18.61 -10.94
C SER A 184 6.75 -17.97 -9.72
N GLU A 185 7.44 -17.08 -8.98
CA GLU A 185 6.86 -16.40 -7.80
C GLU A 185 5.79 -15.39 -8.21
N VAL A 186 5.98 -14.68 -9.34
CA VAL A 186 4.95 -13.77 -9.87
C VAL A 186 3.71 -14.55 -10.33
N SER A 187 3.91 -15.67 -11.04
CA SER A 187 2.82 -16.53 -11.50
C SER A 187 2.07 -17.18 -10.33
N ALA A 188 2.76 -17.60 -9.27
CA ALA A 188 2.15 -18.15 -8.08
C ALA A 188 1.25 -17.11 -7.38
N ARG A 189 1.74 -15.87 -7.18
CA ARG A 189 0.94 -14.77 -6.61
C ARG A 189 -0.27 -14.44 -7.46
N LEU A 190 -0.10 -14.34 -8.77
CA LEU A 190 -1.22 -14.10 -9.68
C LEU A 190 -2.26 -15.23 -9.60
N THR A 191 -1.83 -16.47 -9.43
CA THR A 191 -2.73 -17.62 -9.25
C THR A 191 -3.50 -17.52 -7.94
N MET A 192 -2.81 -17.26 -6.82
CA MET A 192 -3.46 -17.05 -5.51
C MET A 192 -4.44 -15.88 -5.54
N MET A 193 -4.06 -14.76 -6.18
CA MET A 193 -4.89 -13.58 -6.33
C MET A 193 -6.16 -13.88 -7.12
N LYS A 194 -6.03 -14.58 -8.25
CA LYS A 194 -7.19 -15.02 -9.06
C LYS A 194 -8.10 -15.94 -8.27
N GLN A 195 -7.53 -16.87 -7.50
CA GLN A 195 -8.31 -17.77 -6.66
C GLN A 195 -9.10 -16.99 -5.60
N VAL A 196 -8.48 -16.04 -4.88
CA VAL A 196 -9.18 -15.19 -3.91
C VAL A 196 -10.30 -14.38 -4.57
N ILE A 197 -10.05 -13.87 -5.78
CA ILE A 197 -11.05 -13.13 -6.56
C ILE A 197 -12.23 -14.03 -6.94
N ASP A 198 -11.97 -15.28 -7.33
CA ASP A 198 -12.98 -16.24 -7.75
C ASP A 198 -13.79 -16.76 -6.55
N ASP A 199 -13.10 -17.25 -5.51
CA ASP A 199 -13.70 -17.77 -4.28
C ASP A 199 -14.49 -16.69 -3.52
N GLY A 200 -14.05 -15.43 -3.62
CA GLY A 200 -14.73 -14.27 -3.03
C GLY A 200 -15.90 -13.72 -3.86
N GLY A 201 -16.18 -14.27 -5.06
CA GLY A 201 -17.23 -13.75 -5.95
C GLY A 201 -16.96 -12.31 -6.40
N LEU A 202 -15.69 -11.90 -6.49
CA LEU A 202 -15.31 -10.53 -6.82
C LEU A 202 -15.40 -10.23 -8.32
N ARG A 203 -15.45 -11.27 -9.19
CA ARG A 203 -15.57 -11.14 -10.67
C ARG A 203 -16.96 -10.76 -11.16
N ASP A 204 -18.01 -11.36 -10.60
CA ASP A 204 -19.39 -11.34 -11.15
C ASP A 204 -20.05 -9.97 -11.17
N ASN A 205 -19.34 -8.93 -10.73
CA ASN A 205 -19.82 -7.57 -10.63
C ASN A 205 -18.92 -6.58 -11.40
N LEU A 206 -17.97 -7.07 -12.20
CA LEU A 206 -17.11 -6.22 -13.05
C LEU A 206 -17.80 -5.87 -14.38
N GLU A 207 -18.69 -6.72 -14.89
CA GLU A 207 -19.38 -6.50 -16.17
C GLU A 207 -20.40 -5.35 -16.10
N ASP A 208 -20.99 -5.09 -14.93
CA ASP A 208 -21.93 -3.98 -14.70
C ASP A 208 -21.27 -2.59 -14.69
N PHE A 209 -19.93 -2.51 -14.64
CA PHE A 209 -19.18 -1.26 -14.60
C PHE A 209 -18.71 -0.75 -15.97
N ASN A 210 -18.98 -1.49 -17.05
CA ASN A 210 -18.64 -1.06 -18.42
C ASN A 210 -19.52 0.09 -18.96
N GLY A 211 -20.46 0.61 -18.17
CA GLY A 211 -21.43 1.64 -18.58
C GLY A 211 -21.01 3.11 -18.43
N LEU A 212 -19.92 3.44 -17.74
CA LEU A 212 -19.54 4.86 -17.53
C LEU A 212 -18.03 5.05 -17.31
N MET A 213 -17.24 5.00 -18.39
CA MET A 213 -15.94 5.67 -18.40
C MET A 213 -16.13 7.15 -18.76
N ARG A 214 -16.08 8.01 -17.75
CA ARG A 214 -15.74 9.43 -17.91
C ARG A 214 -14.69 9.86 -16.90
N LEU A 215 -13.73 10.59 -17.44
CA LEU A 215 -12.74 11.48 -16.85
C LEU A 215 -13.23 12.24 -15.57
N PHE A 216 -12.32 12.35 -14.58
CA PHE A 216 -12.15 13.42 -13.56
C PHE A 216 -13.01 13.52 -12.26
N HIS A 217 -12.28 13.85 -11.15
CA HIS A 217 -12.51 14.86 -10.07
C HIS A 217 -13.45 14.65 -8.85
N VAL A 218 -12.82 14.70 -7.64
CA VAL A 218 -13.06 15.47 -6.38
C VAL A 218 -14.19 15.07 -5.40
N LEU A 219 -13.82 14.91 -4.11
CA LEU A 219 -14.48 15.60 -2.98
C LEU A 219 -13.45 16.05 -1.90
N ARG A 220 -13.79 17.20 -1.28
CA ARG A 220 -13.14 17.90 -0.17
C ARG A 220 -13.50 17.29 1.18
#